data_AF-K1QKP2-F1
#
_entry.id   AF-K1QKP2-F1
#
_cell.length_a   1.000
_cell.length_b   1.000
_cell.length_c   1.000
_cell.angle_alpha   90.00
_cell.angle_beta   90.00
_cell.angle_gamma   90.00
#
_symmetry.space_group_name_H-M   'P 1'
#
loop_
_entity.id
_entity.type
_entity.pdbx_description
1 polymer ?
#
loop_
_entity_poly.entity_id
_entity_poly.type
_entity_poly.pdbx_seq_one_letter_code
_entity_poly.pdbx_strand_id
1 'polypeptide(L)'
;MDDQESVICRHCAKILASVKNLKRHENQRHKNIVKVRKCHLENCGIYTFRLEYLVSHLKRFHEKKHDDAKKLAKTSIIKLRGSWNNNAKVRAYQKKRMMDMENINVR
;
A
#
# COMPACT_ATOMS: atom_id res chain seq x y z
N MET A 1 28.96 19.96 -3.61
CA MET A 1 28.90 18.72 -2.81
C MET A 1 27.60 18.82 -2.04
N ASP A 2 26.62 18.01 -2.38
CA ASP A 2 25.31 18.06 -1.75
C ASP A 2 25.38 17.28 -0.42
N ASP A 3 25.51 18.02 0.69
CA ASP A 3 25.37 17.51 2.05
C ASP A 3 23.95 16.97 2.27
N GLN A 4 23.73 15.72 1.86
CA GLN A 4 22.49 15.01 2.12
C GLN A 4 22.41 14.70 3.62
N GLU A 5 21.87 15.63 4.40
CA GLU A 5 21.71 15.50 5.84
C GLU A 5 20.88 14.23 6.16
N SER A 6 21.55 13.26 6.77
CA SER A 6 20.92 12.01 7.17
C SER A 6 20.10 12.20 8.44
N VAL A 7 18.93 11.58 8.50
CA VAL A 7 17.95 11.80 9.58
C VAL A 7 17.87 10.55 10.46
N ILE A 8 18.02 10.73 11.77
CA ILE A 8 18.09 9.64 12.76
C ILE A 8 16.72 9.41 13.42
N CYS A 9 16.35 8.14 13.59
CA CYS A 9 15.16 7.78 14.35
C CYS A 9 15.41 7.87 15.86
N ARG A 10 14.58 8.64 16.56
CA ARG A 10 14.65 8.82 18.03
C ARG A 10 14.26 7.58 18.85
N HIS A 11 13.66 6.56 18.22
CA HIS A 11 13.18 5.35 18.90
C HIS A 11 14.13 4.15 18.78
N CYS A 12 14.99 4.08 17.75
CA CYS A 12 15.91 2.95 17.58
C CYS A 12 17.23 3.30 16.88
N ALA A 13 17.65 4.57 16.93
CA ALA A 13 18.92 5.10 16.39
C ALA A 13 19.21 4.78 14.90
N LYS A 14 18.20 4.32 14.13
CA LYS A 14 18.35 4.03 12.69
C LYS A 14 18.60 5.34 11.94
N ILE A 15 19.66 5.40 11.13
CA ILE A 15 19.97 6.51 10.24
C ILE A 15 19.25 6.27 8.89
N LEU A 16 18.57 7.29 8.37
CA LEU A 16 17.86 7.25 7.09
C LEU A 16 18.24 8.44 6.22
N ALA A 17 18.35 8.22 4.92
CA ALA A 17 18.76 9.25 3.95
C ALA A 17 17.77 10.42 3.76
N SER A 18 16.56 10.36 4.36
CA SER A 18 15.55 11.42 4.20
C SER A 18 14.45 11.38 5.26
N VAL A 19 13.84 12.53 5.53
CA VAL A 19 12.67 12.68 6.45
C VAL A 19 11.49 11.79 6.02
N LYS A 20 11.23 11.66 4.72
CA LYS A 20 10.15 10.79 4.19
C LYS A 20 10.38 9.33 4.57
N ASN A 21 11.64 8.88 4.51
CA ASN A 21 12.02 7.52 4.88
C ASN A 21 11.91 7.33 6.39
N LEU A 22 12.34 8.31 7.20
CA LEU A 22 12.18 8.29 8.65
C LEU A 22 10.70 8.16 9.05
N LYS A 23 9.82 8.99 8.49
CA LYS A 23 8.38 8.94 8.78
C LYS A 23 7.78 7.58 8.41
N ARG A 24 8.23 6.96 7.33
CA ARG A 24 7.81 5.59 6.96
C ARG A 24 8.32 4.57 7.98
N HIS A 25 9.59 4.66 8.35
CA HIS A 25 10.22 3.79 9.34
C HIS A 25 9.51 3.87 10.69
N GLU A 26 9.27 5.05 11.23
CA GLU A 26 8.57 5.22 12.51
C GLU A 26 7.15 4.65 12.48
N ASN A 27 6.42 4.92 11.38
CA ASN A 27 5.08 4.37 11.22
C ASN A 27 5.10 2.84 11.19
N GLN A 28 6.06 2.23 10.49
CA GLN A 28 6.12 0.77 10.34
C GLN A 28 6.71 0.04 11.56
N ARG A 29 7.72 0.63 12.22
CA ARG A 29 8.54 -0.05 13.22
C ARG A 29 8.21 0.31 14.67
N HIS A 30 7.65 1.50 14.89
CA HIS A 30 7.37 1.99 16.25
C HIS A 30 5.88 2.21 16.49
N LYS A 31 5.16 2.75 15.50
CA LYS A 31 3.73 3.06 15.64
C LYS A 31 2.83 1.93 15.15
N ASN A 32 3.39 0.97 14.41
CA ASN A 32 2.66 -0.14 13.79
C ASN A 32 1.46 0.35 12.95
N ILE A 33 1.66 1.49 12.27
CA ILE A 33 0.69 2.15 11.41
C ILE A 33 1.03 1.78 9.97
N VAL A 34 0.11 1.07 9.34
CA VAL A 34 0.22 0.68 7.95
C VAL A 34 -0.79 1.46 7.12
N LYS A 35 -0.27 2.24 6.17
CA LYS A 35 -1.08 3.00 5.22
C LYS A 35 -1.31 2.14 3.97
N VAL A 36 -2.54 1.69 3.80
CA VAL A 36 -3.00 1.02 2.57
C VAL A 36 -4.01 1.87 1.85
N ARG A 37 -4.13 1.67 0.55
CA ARG A 37 -5.19 2.23 -0.28
C ARG A 37 -6.25 1.16 -0.46
N LYS A 38 -7.50 1.51 -0.20
CA LYS A 38 -8.67 0.63 -0.36
C LYS A 38 -9.45 1.05 -1.61
N CYS A 39 -10.00 0.10 -2.34
CA CYS A 39 -11.04 0.41 -3.32
C CYS A 39 -12.29 0.95 -2.61
N HIS A 40 -12.82 2.09 -3.06
CA HIS A 40 -13.95 2.75 -2.43
C HIS A 40 -15.29 2.04 -2.67
N LEU A 41 -15.33 1.04 -3.55
CA LEU A 41 -16.54 0.33 -3.92
C LEU A 41 -16.81 -0.81 -2.92
N GLU A 42 -18.04 -0.84 -2.40
CA GLU A 42 -18.45 -1.75 -1.31
C GLU A 42 -18.24 -3.23 -1.65
N ASN A 43 -18.47 -3.62 -2.90
CA ASN A 43 -18.37 -5.02 -3.35
C ASN A 43 -16.97 -5.46 -3.80
N CYS A 44 -15.95 -4.63 -3.64
CA CYS A 44 -14.61 -4.91 -4.18
C CYS A 44 -13.63 -5.43 -3.12
N GLY A 45 -13.58 -4.79 -1.95
CA GLY A 45 -12.70 -5.23 -0.86
C GLY A 45 -11.20 -5.29 -1.19
N ILE A 46 -10.74 -4.69 -2.30
CA ILE A 46 -9.32 -4.66 -2.67
C ILE A 46 -8.55 -3.64 -1.83
N TYR A 47 -7.40 -4.06 -1.31
CA TYR A 47 -6.43 -3.20 -0.60
C TYR A 47 -5.04 -3.32 -1.22
N THR A 48 -4.31 -2.20 -1.33
CA THR A 48 -2.94 -2.19 -1.87
C THR A 48 -2.09 -1.06 -1.29
N PHE A 49 -0.77 -1.27 -1.24
CA PHE A 49 0.19 -0.21 -0.91
C PHE A 49 0.46 0.73 -2.08
N ARG A 50 0.38 0.18 -3.29
CA ARG A 50 0.81 0.84 -4.51
C ARG A 50 -0.34 1.61 -5.12
N LEU A 51 -0.13 2.89 -5.34
CA LEU A 51 -1.12 3.76 -5.98
C LEU A 51 -1.46 3.26 -7.38
N GLU A 52 -0.45 2.99 -8.20
CA GLU A 52 -0.64 2.54 -9.59
C GLU A 52 -1.45 1.25 -9.68
N TYR A 53 -1.25 0.33 -8.72
CA TYR A 53 -2.03 -0.89 -8.68
C TYR A 53 -3.52 -0.62 -8.46
N LEU A 54 -3.87 0.31 -7.56
CA LEU A 54 -5.27 0.67 -7.35
C LEU A 54 -5.86 1.39 -8.57
N VAL A 55 -5.06 2.22 -9.25
CA VAL A 55 -5.48 2.89 -10.50
C VAL A 55 -5.77 1.86 -11.59
N SER A 56 -4.85 0.93 -11.85
CA SER A 56 -5.06 -0.14 -12.83
C SER A 56 -6.25 -1.02 -12.47
N HIS A 57 -6.45 -1.31 -11.20
CA HIS A 57 -7.60 -2.07 -10.72
C HIS A 57 -8.92 -1.32 -10.98
N LEU A 58 -9.01 -0.03 -10.62
CA LEU A 58 -10.21 0.79 -10.86
C LEU A 58 -10.53 0.93 -12.35
N LYS A 59 -9.51 0.98 -13.22
CA LYS A 59 -9.70 0.98 -14.67
C LYS A 59 -10.27 -0.35 -15.19
N ARG A 60 -9.70 -1.47 -14.76
CA ARG A 60 -10.00 -2.81 -15.32
C ARG A 60 -11.28 -3.42 -14.77
N PHE A 61 -11.55 -3.24 -13.48
CA PHE A 61 -12.65 -3.91 -12.79
C PHE A 61 -13.84 -2.99 -12.50
N HIS A 62 -13.67 -1.68 -12.66
CA HIS A 62 -14.68 -0.68 -12.34
C HIS A 62 -14.84 0.40 -13.41
N GLU A 63 -14.22 0.19 -14.58
CA GLU A 63 -14.33 1.03 -15.78
C GLU A 63 -14.12 2.53 -15.52
N LYS A 64 -13.31 2.87 -14.50
CA LYS A 64 -13.02 4.26 -14.16
C LYS A 64 -12.03 4.83 -15.18
N LYS A 65 -12.27 6.08 -15.60
CA LYS A 65 -11.28 6.84 -16.37
C LYS A 65 -10.00 7.00 -15.54
N HIS A 66 -8.86 7.06 -16.23
CA HIS A 66 -7.56 7.08 -15.57
C HIS A 66 -7.40 8.23 -14.55
N ASP A 67 -7.91 9.41 -14.88
CA ASP A 67 -7.81 10.59 -14.00
C ASP A 67 -8.66 10.42 -12.73
N ASP A 68 -9.91 9.98 -12.89
CA ASP A 68 -10.80 9.64 -11.76
C ASP A 68 -10.22 8.53 -10.90
N ALA A 69 -9.70 7.46 -11.52
CA ALA A 69 -9.06 6.36 -10.81
C ALA A 69 -7.85 6.84 -9.99
N LYS A 70 -7.06 7.77 -10.53
CA LYS A 70 -5.91 8.37 -9.84
C LYS A 70 -6.35 9.25 -8.67
N LYS A 71 -7.42 10.04 -8.84
CA LYS A 71 -7.99 10.88 -7.77
C LYS A 71 -8.51 10.01 -6.62
N LEU A 72 -9.31 8.99 -6.93
CA LEU A 72 -9.84 8.03 -5.97
C LEU A 72 -8.72 7.27 -5.25
N ALA A 73 -7.73 6.76 -5.98
CA ALA A 73 -6.61 6.04 -5.37
C ALA A 73 -5.73 6.92 -4.45
N LYS A 74 -5.70 8.24 -4.65
CA LYS A 74 -5.01 9.18 -3.76
C LYS A 74 -5.79 9.45 -2.48
N THR A 75 -7.11 9.52 -2.55
CA THR A 75 -7.97 9.88 -1.41
C THR A 75 -8.35 8.67 -0.56
N SER A 76 -8.44 7.47 -1.14
CA SER A 76 -8.84 6.25 -0.42
C SER A 76 -7.71 5.60 0.39
N ILE A 77 -6.95 6.39 1.16
CA ILE A 77 -5.89 5.88 2.06
C ILE A 77 -6.50 5.62 3.44
N ILE A 78 -6.42 4.39 3.90
CA ILE A 78 -6.77 4.01 5.27
C ILE A 78 -5.52 3.74 6.10
N LYS A 79 -5.58 4.09 7.37
CA LYS A 79 -4.53 3.79 8.36
C LYS A 79 -4.99 2.59 9.17
N LEU A 80 -4.34 1.45 8.97
CA LEU A 80 -4.52 0.29 9.82
C LEU A 80 -3.55 0.40 11.00
N ARG A 81 -4.06 0.22 12.22
CA ARG A 81 -3.28 0.25 13.46
C ARG A 81 -3.27 -1.17 14.03
N GLY A 82 -2.11 -1.82 14.04
CA GLY A 82 -1.95 -3.21 14.49
C GLY A 82 -0.75 -3.88 13.85
N SER A 83 -0.29 -5.00 14.44
CA SER A 83 0.85 -5.80 13.98
C SER A 83 0.60 -6.40 12.59
N TRP A 84 0.78 -5.55 11.58
CA TRP A 84 0.67 -5.93 10.20
C TRP A 84 1.99 -6.59 9.82
N ASN A 85 2.07 -7.89 10.13
CA ASN A 85 3.22 -8.71 9.77
C ASN A 85 3.26 -8.81 8.24
N ASN A 86 4.06 -7.93 7.62
CA ASN A 86 4.11 -7.67 6.16
C ASN A 86 4.33 -8.93 5.30
N ASN A 87 4.76 -10.05 5.88
CA ASN A 87 5.04 -11.29 5.17
C ASN A 87 3.87 -12.28 5.12
N ALA A 88 3.10 -12.49 6.20
CA ALA A 88 2.16 -13.61 6.25
C ALA A 88 0.85 -13.34 5.51
N LYS A 89 0.21 -12.19 5.77
CA LYS A 89 -1.10 -11.85 5.19
C LYS A 89 -1.01 -11.31 3.75
N VAL A 90 0.09 -10.64 3.40
CA VAL A 90 0.36 -10.22 2.01
C VAL A 90 0.65 -11.43 1.13
N ARG A 91 1.47 -12.38 1.59
CA ARG A 91 1.71 -13.63 0.87
C ARG A 91 0.42 -14.45 0.77
N ALA A 92 -0.36 -14.58 1.85
CA ALA A 92 -1.64 -15.29 1.80
C ALA A 92 -2.63 -14.67 0.80
N TYR A 93 -2.71 -13.34 0.73
CA TYR A 93 -3.58 -12.63 -0.20
C TYR A 93 -3.04 -12.64 -1.65
N GLN A 94 -1.72 -12.56 -1.84
CA GLN A 94 -1.09 -12.73 -3.16
C GLN A 94 -1.22 -14.17 -3.67
N LYS A 95 -1.10 -15.19 -2.79
CA LYS A 95 -1.34 -16.61 -3.12
C LYS A 95 -2.79 -16.84 -3.54
N LYS A 96 -3.75 -16.30 -2.77
CA LYS A 96 -5.18 -16.39 -3.09
C LYS A 96 -5.46 -15.76 -4.47
N ARG A 97 -4.88 -14.57 -4.74
CA ARG A 97 -4.95 -13.90 -6.06
C ARG A 97 -4.30 -14.63 -7.23
N MET A 98 -3.27 -15.46 -7.03
CA MET A 98 -2.73 -16.31 -8.10
C MET A 98 -3.74 -17.42 -8.43
N MET A 99 -4.30 -18.07 -7.40
CA MET A 99 -5.31 -19.12 -7.57
C MET A 99 -6.62 -18.61 -8.19
N ASP A 100 -7.07 -17.40 -7.83
CA ASP A 100 -8.29 -16.81 -8.42
C ASP A 100 -8.09 -16.30 -9.86
N MET A 101 -6.85 -16.01 -10.31
CA MET A 101 -6.57 -15.65 -11.70
C MET A 101 -6.44 -16.87 -12.63
N GLU A 102 -6.02 -18.02 -12.11
CA GLU A 102 -5.99 -19.29 -12.87
C GLU A 102 -7.40 -19.83 -13.16
N ASN A 103 -8.43 -19.38 -12.43
CA ASN A 103 -9.81 -19.84 -12.60
C ASN A 103 -10.69 -18.94 -13.51
N ILE A 104 -10.12 -17.88 -14.11
CA ILE A 104 -10.82 -16.97 -15.04
C ILE A 104 -10.55 -17.35 -16.51
N ASN A 105 -9.79 -18.42 -16.78
CA ASN A 105 -9.56 -18.93 -18.14
C ASN A 105 -10.01 -20.39 -18.35
N VAL A 106 -11.03 -20.82 -17.60
CA VAL A 106 -11.80 -22.02 -17.94
C VAL A 106 -13.27 -21.70 -17.74
N ARG A 107 -13.91 -21.21 -18.80
CA ARG A 107 -15.14 -21.78 -19.41
C ARG A 107 -15.91 -20.73 -20.20
#